data_AF-A0A3N4GDA3-F1
#
_entry.id   AF-A0A3N4GDA3-F1
#
_cell.length_a   1.000
_cell.length_b   1.000
_cell.length_c   1.000
_cell.angle_alpha   90.00
_cell.angle_beta   90.00
_cell.angle_gamma   90.00
#
_symmetry.space_group_name_H-M   'P 1'
#
loop_
_entity.id
_entity.type
_entity.pdbx_description
1 polymer ?
#
loop_
_entity_poly.entity_id
_entity_poly.type
_entity_poly.pdbx_seq_one_letter_code
_entity_poly.pdbx_strand_id
1 'polypeptide(L)'
;MTIELDRISIGRPALRVTLTDDVPAKSSVIVVRRPTLRDAQRARSLLRAGTRDTANFSVALEVEVAIAPSAASARAAVAHIPDVIDGGTVRYVGTPSGLVTLIRDIYAAEVADAVILVSLDGSATRHRVRELVLPSFAERRAA
;
A
#
# COMPACT_ATOMS: atom_id res chain seq x y z
N MET A 1 -9.91 -11.39 34.73
CA MET A 1 -10.45 -10.07 34.36
C MET A 1 -9.35 -9.29 33.70
N THR A 2 -9.48 -9.03 32.39
CA THR A 2 -9.05 -7.85 31.62
C THR A 2 -9.30 -8.20 30.15
N ILE A 3 -10.50 -7.85 29.66
CA ILE A 3 -10.77 -7.81 28.23
C ILE A 3 -10.31 -6.43 27.80
N GLU A 4 -9.15 -6.36 27.15
CA GLU A 4 -8.67 -5.11 26.55
C GLU A 4 -9.58 -4.81 25.36
N LEU A 5 -10.57 -3.94 25.59
CA LEU A 5 -11.44 -3.43 24.54
C LEU A 5 -10.60 -2.45 23.71
N ASP A 6 -9.95 -2.99 22.69
CA ASP A 6 -9.19 -2.24 21.71
C ASP A 6 -10.12 -1.16 21.13
N ARG A 7 -9.65 0.09 21.14
CA ARG A 7 -10.48 1.26 20.87
C ARG A 7 -11.01 1.15 19.44
N ILE A 8 -12.31 0.91 19.29
CA ILE A 8 -13.01 1.03 18.01
C ILE A 8 -12.91 2.50 17.59
N SER A 9 -11.90 2.80 16.77
CA SER A 9 -11.78 4.08 16.09
C SER A 9 -12.93 4.18 15.10
N ILE A 10 -13.98 4.93 15.47
CA ILE A 10 -15.02 5.39 14.55
C ILE A 10 -14.38 6.53 13.73
N GLY A 11 -13.43 6.15 12.89
CA GLY A 11 -12.56 7.06 12.17
C GLY A 11 -11.83 6.27 11.10
N ARG A 12 -11.62 6.91 9.95
CA ARG A 12 -10.96 6.31 8.80
C ARG A 12 -9.68 5.57 9.24
N PRO A 13 -9.49 4.28 8.87
CA PRO A 13 -8.29 3.55 9.26
C PRO A 13 -7.05 4.29 8.77
N ALA A 14 -6.01 4.32 9.60
CA ALA A 14 -4.73 4.91 9.23
C ALA A 14 -4.14 4.15 8.04
N LEU A 15 -3.66 4.89 7.04
CA LEU A 15 -3.03 4.32 5.85
C LEU A 15 -1.82 3.48 6.25
N ARG A 16 -1.81 2.21 5.88
CA ARG A 16 -0.66 1.31 6.11
C ARG A 16 0.12 1.09 4.82
N VAL A 17 1.43 1.33 4.86
CA VAL A 17 2.33 1.06 3.72
C VAL A 17 3.37 0.04 4.16
N THR A 18 3.50 -1.04 3.40
CA THR A 18 4.45 -2.13 3.71
C THR A 18 5.13 -2.63 2.44
N LEU A 19 6.34 -3.16 2.58
CA LEU A 19 6.96 -3.98 1.53
C LEU A 19 6.39 -5.39 1.60
N THR A 20 6.31 -6.08 0.45
CA THR A 20 5.73 -7.43 0.37
C THR A 20 6.41 -8.43 1.32
N ASP A 21 7.72 -8.28 1.54
CA ASP A 21 8.52 -9.14 2.42
C ASP A 21 8.27 -8.89 3.92
N ASP A 22 7.57 -7.80 4.26
CA ASP A 22 7.46 -7.28 5.63
C ASP A 22 6.02 -7.35 6.15
N VAL A 23 5.11 -8.00 5.43
CA VAL A 23 3.70 -8.13 5.86
C VAL A 23 3.66 -8.96 7.15
N PRO A 24 3.38 -8.34 8.31
CA PRO A 24 3.39 -9.08 9.56
C PRO A 24 2.17 -10.00 9.60
N ALA A 25 2.39 -11.27 9.90
CA ALA A 25 1.35 -12.30 10.01
C ALA A 25 0.34 -12.09 11.17
N LYS A 26 0.44 -10.96 11.89
CA LYS A 26 -0.38 -10.63 13.07
C LYS A 26 -0.88 -9.19 12.98
N SER A 27 -1.91 -8.96 12.16
CA SER A 27 -2.87 -7.90 12.43
C SER A 27 -4.23 -8.54 12.58
N SER A 28 -4.96 -8.22 13.65
CA SER A 28 -6.39 -8.54 13.84
C SER A 28 -7.27 -7.97 12.71
N VAL A 29 -6.70 -7.12 11.86
CA VAL A 29 -7.29 -6.58 10.66
C VAL A 29 -7.23 -7.61 9.52
N ILE A 30 -8.39 -7.94 8.97
CA ILE A 30 -8.52 -8.76 7.77
C ILE A 30 -8.05 -7.93 6.58
N VAL A 31 -6.92 -8.31 5.99
CA VAL A 31 -6.32 -7.65 4.83
C VAL A 31 -6.80 -8.32 3.56
N VAL A 32 -7.63 -7.63 2.78
CA VAL A 32 -8.10 -8.13 1.48
C VAL A 32 -7.14 -7.62 0.40
N ARG A 33 -6.28 -8.51 -0.10
CA ARG A 33 -5.36 -8.21 -1.21
C ARG A 33 -6.12 -8.15 -2.52
N ARG A 34 -5.88 -7.09 -3.29
CA ARG A 34 -6.45 -6.91 -4.63
C ARG A 34 -5.35 -6.47 -5.61
N PRO A 35 -5.30 -7.10 -6.80
CA PRO A 35 -4.34 -6.72 -7.82
C PRO A 35 -4.69 -5.34 -8.41
N THR A 36 -5.98 -5.09 -8.68
CA THR A 36 -6.42 -3.86 -9.38
C THR A 36 -7.02 -2.80 -8.44
N LEU A 37 -6.92 -1.53 -8.86
CA LEU A 37 -7.64 -0.41 -8.24
C LEU A 37 -9.15 -0.63 -8.22
N ARG A 38 -9.71 -1.15 -9.33
CA ARG A 38 -11.15 -1.38 -9.47
C ARG A 38 -11.64 -2.46 -8.51
N ASP A 39 -10.88 -3.54 -8.35
CA ASP A 39 -11.24 -4.61 -7.42
C ASP A 39 -11.03 -4.19 -5.96
N ALA A 40 -10.02 -3.37 -5.67
CA ALA A 40 -9.82 -2.74 -4.36
C ALA A 40 -11.02 -1.85 -4.00
N GLN A 41 -11.40 -0.93 -4.89
CA GLN A 41 -12.55 -0.05 -4.70
C GLN A 41 -13.85 -0.86 -4.53
N ARG A 42 -14.05 -1.89 -5.35
CA ARG A 42 -15.25 -2.75 -5.27
C ARG A 42 -15.28 -3.54 -3.96
N ALA A 43 -14.17 -4.14 -3.54
CA ALA A 43 -14.06 -4.86 -2.28
C ALA A 43 -14.33 -3.94 -1.10
N ARG A 44 -13.78 -2.72 -1.11
CA ARG A 44 -14.00 -1.72 -0.07
C ARG A 44 -15.47 -1.30 0.01
N SER A 45 -16.09 -1.01 -1.14
CA SER A 45 -17.52 -0.65 -1.20
C SER A 45 -18.43 -1.78 -0.70
N LEU A 46 -18.14 -3.03 -1.08
CA LEU A 46 -18.90 -4.20 -0.62
C LEU A 46 -18.75 -4.45 0.88
N LEU A 47 -17.53 -4.34 1.42
CA LEU A 47 -17.26 -4.49 2.85
C LEU A 47 -17.94 -3.39 3.68
N ARG A 48 -17.98 -2.15 3.16
CA ARG A 48 -18.66 -1.03 3.81
C ARG A 48 -20.19 -1.14 3.76
N ALA A 49 -20.74 -1.71 2.69
CA ALA A 49 -22.18 -1.91 2.56
C ALA A 49 -22.71 -3.06 3.45
N GLY A 50 -21.88 -4.07 3.74
CA GLY A 50 -22.31 -5.30 4.40
C GLY A 50 -22.05 -5.40 5.90
N THR A 51 -21.26 -4.52 6.52
CA THR A 51 -20.77 -4.75 7.90
C THR A 51 -20.75 -3.46 8.74
N ARG A 52 -21.38 -3.49 9.92
CA ARG A 52 -21.36 -2.39 10.91
C ARG A 52 -20.00 -2.22 11.61
N ASP A 53 -19.08 -3.15 11.39
CA ASP A 53 -17.77 -3.23 12.03
C ASP A 53 -16.65 -3.01 11.00
N THR A 54 -16.61 -1.80 10.44
CA THR A 54 -15.63 -1.37 9.43
C THR A 54 -14.22 -1.19 9.99
N ALA A 55 -14.05 -1.26 11.32
CA ALA A 55 -12.77 -1.12 12.00
C ALA A 55 -11.84 -2.34 11.80
N ASN A 56 -12.41 -3.52 11.51
CA ASN A 56 -11.68 -4.79 11.46
C ASN A 56 -11.23 -5.21 10.04
N PHE A 57 -11.54 -4.43 9.01
CA PHE A 57 -11.21 -4.76 7.62
C PHE A 57 -10.37 -3.67 6.96
N SER A 58 -9.27 -4.04 6.32
CA SER A 58 -8.45 -3.13 5.52
C SER A 58 -8.26 -3.71 4.12
N VAL A 59 -8.53 -2.90 3.10
CA VAL A 59 -8.26 -3.29 1.71
C VAL A 59 -6.83 -2.92 1.38
N ALA A 60 -6.03 -3.92 0.98
CA ALA A 60 -4.66 -3.72 0.54
C ALA A 60 -4.57 -3.79 -0.98
N LEU A 61 -3.96 -2.78 -1.57
CA LEU A 61 -3.60 -2.74 -2.98
C LEU A 61 -2.14 -3.14 -3.17
N GLU A 62 -1.88 -4.07 -4.06
CA GLU A 62 -0.51 -4.41 -4.47
C GLU A 62 -0.05 -3.46 -5.58
N VAL A 63 1.09 -2.81 -5.35
CA VAL A 63 1.70 -1.86 -6.28
C VAL A 63 3.13 -2.30 -6.57
N GLU A 64 3.36 -2.64 -7.83
CA GLU A 64 4.71 -2.86 -8.35
C GLU A 64 5.46 -1.54 -8.43
N VAL A 65 6.65 -1.47 -7.87
CA VAL A 65 7.42 -0.25 -7.78
C VAL A 65 8.85 -0.42 -8.30
N ALA A 66 9.31 0.59 -9.01
CA ALA A 66 10.73 0.84 -9.26
C ALA A 66 11.02 2.32 -9.02
N ILE A 67 11.91 2.60 -8.07
CA ILE A 67 12.27 3.98 -7.72
C ILE A 67 13.77 4.22 -7.84
N ALA A 68 14.09 5.38 -8.41
CA ALA A 68 15.45 5.87 -8.53
C ALA A 68 15.49 7.38 -8.27
N PRO A 69 16.68 7.97 -8.09
CA PRO A 69 16.81 9.43 -7.90
C PRO A 69 16.21 10.25 -9.05
N SER A 70 16.17 9.68 -10.27
CA SER A 70 15.52 10.28 -11.43
C SER A 70 14.56 9.28 -12.09
N ALA A 71 13.47 9.80 -12.69
CA ALA A 71 12.51 8.98 -13.42
C ALA A 71 13.14 8.30 -14.66
N ALA A 72 14.16 8.92 -15.27
CA ALA A 72 14.89 8.31 -16.38
C ALA A 72 15.67 7.07 -15.91
N SER A 73 16.35 7.16 -14.77
CA SER A 73 17.07 6.03 -14.16
C SER A 73 16.13 4.92 -13.73
N ALA A 74 14.95 5.25 -13.17
CA ALA A 74 13.95 4.26 -12.79
C ALA A 74 13.42 3.50 -14.02
N ARG A 75 13.13 4.21 -15.12
CA ARG A 75 12.73 3.62 -16.39
C ARG A 75 13.81 2.72 -16.98
N ALA A 76 15.07 3.14 -16.93
CA ALA A 76 16.19 2.32 -17.37
C ALA A 76 16.33 1.03 -16.55
N ALA A 77 16.12 1.09 -15.24
CA ALA A 77 16.21 -0.07 -14.35
C ALA A 77 15.18 -1.16 -14.65
N VAL A 78 14.01 -0.80 -15.18
CA VAL A 78 12.92 -1.75 -15.51
C VAL A 78 12.77 -1.98 -17.02
N ALA A 79 13.63 -1.42 -17.87
CA ALA A 79 13.49 -1.51 -19.32
C ALA A 79 13.52 -2.94 -19.86
N HIS A 80 14.14 -3.87 -19.12
CA HIS A 80 14.23 -5.29 -19.46
C HIS A 80 13.13 -6.14 -18.78
N ILE A 81 12.34 -5.55 -17.89
CA ILE A 81 11.26 -6.23 -17.18
C ILE A 81 9.99 -6.01 -18.01
N PRO A 82 9.43 -7.07 -18.64
CA PRO A 82 8.22 -6.93 -19.42
C PRO A 82 7.10 -6.36 -18.55
N ASP A 83 6.30 -5.49 -19.16
CA ASP A 83 5.03 -5.13 -18.57
C ASP A 83 4.14 -6.36 -18.64
N VAL A 84 3.77 -6.91 -17.49
CA VAL A 84 2.80 -8.00 -17.45
C VAL A 84 1.45 -7.31 -17.61
N ILE A 85 1.10 -7.00 -18.86
CA ILE A 85 -0.14 -6.30 -19.24
C ILE A 85 -1.37 -7.18 -18.99
N ASP A 86 -1.18 -8.46 -18.67
CA ASP A 86 -2.25 -9.38 -18.29
C ASP A 86 -2.72 -9.13 -16.85
N GLY A 87 -3.51 -8.06 -16.70
CA GLY A 87 -4.70 -8.16 -15.86
C GLY A 87 -4.54 -7.78 -14.39
N GLY A 88 -3.71 -6.80 -14.02
CA GLY A 88 -4.23 -5.86 -13.04
C GLY A 88 -3.34 -5.21 -12.00
N THR A 89 -2.06 -5.52 -11.90
CA THR A 89 -1.23 -4.92 -10.84
C THR A 89 -0.84 -3.48 -11.19
N VAL A 90 -1.03 -2.54 -10.26
CA VAL A 90 -0.65 -1.15 -10.47
C VAL A 90 0.87 -1.04 -10.49
N ARG A 91 1.45 -0.53 -11.57
CA ARG A 91 2.90 -0.33 -11.70
C ARG A 91 3.28 1.14 -11.63
N TYR A 92 4.20 1.47 -10.72
CA TYR A 92 4.79 2.80 -10.58
C TYR A 92 6.30 2.77 -10.85
N VAL A 93 6.73 3.59 -11.81
CA VAL A 93 8.14 3.75 -12.17
C VAL A 93 8.49 5.23 -12.11
N GLY A 94 9.35 5.63 -11.17
CA GLY A 94 9.62 7.05 -10.96
C GLY A 94 10.53 7.37 -9.80
N THR A 95 10.21 8.46 -9.11
CA THR A 95 11.00 8.95 -7.97
C THR A 95 10.35 8.56 -6.65
N PRO A 96 11.11 8.52 -5.54
CA PRO A 96 10.54 8.27 -4.22
C PRO A 96 9.44 9.29 -3.84
N SER A 97 9.65 10.56 -4.15
CA SER A 97 8.67 11.63 -3.88
C SER A 97 7.37 11.44 -4.65
N GLY A 98 7.45 11.04 -5.92
CA GLY A 98 6.25 10.76 -6.71
C GLY A 98 5.50 9.53 -6.22
N LEU A 99 6.21 8.50 -5.72
CA LEU A 99 5.58 7.34 -5.10
C LEU A 99 4.80 7.73 -3.83
N VAL A 100 5.36 8.61 -2.99
CA VAL A 100 4.66 9.12 -1.79
C VAL A 100 3.37 9.84 -2.19
N THR A 101 3.41 10.69 -3.21
CA THR A 101 2.20 11.38 -3.72
C THR A 101 1.17 10.38 -4.24
N LEU A 102 1.59 9.42 -5.07
CA LEU A 102 0.67 8.40 -5.60
C LEU A 102 -0.04 7.63 -4.48
N ILE A 103 0.70 7.20 -3.45
CA ILE A 103 0.12 6.48 -2.32
C ILE A 103 -0.89 7.36 -1.57
N ARG A 104 -0.59 8.66 -1.39
CA ARG A 104 -1.53 9.62 -0.78
C ARG A 104 -2.77 9.83 -1.64
N ASP A 105 -2.62 9.84 -2.96
CA ASP A 105 -3.73 9.97 -3.90
C ASP A 105 -4.62 8.72 -3.90
N ILE A 106 -4.04 7.52 -3.86
CA ILE A 106 -4.77 6.24 -3.72
C ILE A 106 -5.59 6.24 -2.42
N TYR A 107 -4.99 6.73 -1.33
CA TYR A 107 -5.72 6.93 -0.09
C TYR A 107 -6.80 7.98 -0.30
N ALA A 108 -6.49 9.22 -0.71
CA ALA A 108 -7.46 10.30 -0.88
C ALA A 108 -8.66 9.93 -1.78
N ALA A 109 -8.42 9.20 -2.86
CA ALA A 109 -9.43 8.66 -3.78
C ALA A 109 -10.23 7.48 -3.21
N GLU A 110 -9.96 7.09 -1.96
CA GLU A 110 -10.72 6.09 -1.22
C GLU A 110 -10.66 4.69 -1.84
N VAL A 111 -9.56 4.39 -2.53
CA VAL A 111 -9.39 3.11 -3.25
C VAL A 111 -8.88 2.00 -2.33
N ALA A 112 -7.94 2.31 -1.45
CA ALA A 112 -7.34 1.34 -0.53
C ALA A 112 -6.96 1.99 0.81
N ASP A 113 -7.02 1.19 1.88
CA ASP A 113 -6.62 1.59 3.24
C ASP A 113 -5.20 1.08 3.58
N ALA A 114 -4.68 0.14 2.78
CA ALA A 114 -3.30 -0.31 2.84
C ALA A 114 -2.69 -0.41 1.42
N VAL A 115 -1.37 -0.21 1.32
CA VAL A 115 -0.60 -0.38 0.07
C VAL A 115 0.58 -1.30 0.34
N ILE A 116 0.67 -2.36 -0.46
CA ILE A 116 1.78 -3.32 -0.43
C ILE A 116 2.67 -3.04 -1.63
N LEU A 117 3.91 -2.66 -1.37
CA LEU A 117 4.90 -2.33 -2.38
C LEU A 117 5.71 -3.58 -2.77
N VAL A 118 5.71 -3.89 -4.06
CA VAL A 118 6.45 -5.02 -4.66
C VAL A 118 7.58 -4.45 -5.50
N SER A 119 8.83 -4.67 -5.12
CA SER A 119 9.98 -4.13 -5.85
C SER A 119 10.24 -4.87 -7.16
N LEU A 120 10.28 -4.15 -8.28
CA LEU A 120 10.56 -4.71 -9.61
C LEU A 120 12.06 -4.91 -9.87
N ASP A 121 12.90 -3.95 -9.50
CA ASP A 121 14.36 -3.99 -9.76
C ASP A 121 15.16 -4.66 -8.61
N GLY A 122 14.48 -5.28 -7.66
CA GLY A 122 15.08 -6.00 -6.54
C GLY A 122 15.52 -5.12 -5.36
N SER A 123 16.74 -5.34 -4.86
CA SER A 123 17.20 -4.77 -3.58
C SER A 123 17.37 -3.24 -3.59
N ALA A 124 17.64 -2.66 -4.76
CA ALA A 124 17.90 -1.23 -4.88
C ALA A 124 16.64 -0.39 -4.63
N THR A 125 15.49 -0.75 -5.23
CA THR A 125 14.21 -0.12 -4.88
C THR A 125 13.83 -0.43 -3.44
N ARG A 126 14.03 -1.65 -2.93
CA ARG A 126 13.69 -1.98 -1.53
C ARG A 126 14.42 -1.08 -0.53
N HIS A 127 15.72 -0.88 -0.72
CA HIS A 127 16.51 0.01 0.14
C HIS A 127 15.98 1.44 0.11
N ARG A 128 15.73 1.97 -1.10
CA ARG A 128 15.19 3.33 -1.27
C ARG A 128 13.79 3.47 -0.71
N VAL A 129 12.93 2.46 -0.81
CA VAL A 129 11.59 2.48 -0.24
C VAL A 129 11.70 2.57 1.28
N ARG A 130 12.56 1.76 1.90
CA ARG A 130 12.77 1.77 3.34
C ARG A 130 13.31 3.11 3.85
N GLU A 131 14.24 3.72 3.14
CA GLU A 131 14.88 4.96 3.57
C GLU A 131 14.09 6.22 3.24
N LEU A 132 13.40 6.26 2.09
CA LEU A 132 12.85 7.51 1.55
C LEU A 132 11.32 7.54 1.52
N VAL A 133 10.67 6.38 1.51
CA VAL A 133 9.22 6.28 1.33
C VAL A 133 8.54 5.90 2.64
N LEU A 134 8.96 4.81 3.29
CA LEU A 134 8.34 4.35 4.55
C LEU A 134 8.35 5.42 5.65
N PRO A 135 9.41 6.23 5.86
CA PRO A 135 9.39 7.27 6.89
C PRO A 135 8.32 8.35 6.69
N SER A 136 7.84 8.53 5.45
CA SER A 136 6.74 9.47 5.14
C SER A 136 5.37 8.97 5.61
N PHE A 137 5.26 7.67 5.91
CA PHE A 137 4.03 6.98 6.31
C PHE A 137 4.16 6.24 7.64
N ALA A 138 5.37 6.13 8.19
CA ALA A 138 5.59 5.74 9.57
C ALA A 138 4.80 6.72 10.43
N GLU A 139 3.71 6.23 11.03
CA GLU A 139 2.90 7.04 11.92
C GLU A 139 3.81 7.75 12.90
N ARG A 140 3.51 9.04 13.09
CA ARG A 140 3.91 9.80 14.25
C ARG A 140 3.25 9.15 15.47
N ARG A 141 3.78 8.00 15.93
CA ARG A 141 3.57 7.46 17.28
C ARG A 141 4.34 8.37 18.23
N ALA A 142 3.89 9.60 18.35
CA ALA A 142 4.41 10.56 19.30
C ALA A 142 3.21 11.09 20.09
N ALA A 143 3.09 10.49 21.28
CA ALA A 143 2.34 10.91 22.47
C ALA A 143 0.81 10.90 22.40
#